data_AF-R6MPF3-F1
#
_entry.id   AF-R6MPF3-F1
#
_cell.length_a   1.000
_cell.length_b   1.000
_cell.length_c   1.000
_cell.angle_alpha   90.00
_cell.angle_beta   90.00
_cell.angle_gamma   90.00
#
_symmetry.space_group_name_H-M   'P 1'
#
loop_
_entity.id
_entity.type
_entity.pdbx_description
1 polymer ?
#
loop_
_entity_poly.entity_id
_entity_poly.type
_entity_poly.pdbx_seq_one_letter_code
_entity_poly.pdbx_strand_id
1 'polypeptide(L)'
;MYSSSDFERLFIRYKAEAMPQGESIQEFCLKNKVPYNLFHKWYKDTRHQIVPVQVEGQPEMDTQSSKEVSSSPTPERKENTDPCPIRMMIDIRMTNGIRIQQRNLTYRNLRSLIEKLEGLC
;
A
#
# COMPACT_ATOMS: atom_id res chain seq x y z
N MET A 1 -3.19 4.75 26.89
CA MET A 1 -2.02 5.13 26.06
C MET A 1 -2.05 4.21 24.85
N TYR A 2 -1.94 4.71 23.62
CA TYR A 2 -2.03 3.85 22.42
C TYR A 2 -0.76 3.00 22.28
N SER A 3 -0.93 1.70 22.09
CA SER A 3 0.16 0.77 21.77
C SER A 3 0.36 0.64 20.26
N SER A 4 1.51 0.12 19.83
CA SER A 4 1.78 -0.17 18.41
C SER A 4 0.74 -1.12 17.82
N SER A 5 0.26 -2.11 18.58
CA SER A 5 -0.80 -3.04 18.16
C SER A 5 -2.16 -2.37 17.96
N ASP A 6 -2.45 -1.28 18.69
CA ASP A 6 -3.71 -0.56 18.51
C ASP A 6 -3.74 0.18 17.16
N PHE A 7 -2.61 0.78 16.78
CA PHE A 7 -2.46 1.44 15.48
C PHE A 7 -2.45 0.44 14.31
N GLU A 8 -1.87 -0.74 14.52
CA GLU A 8 -1.90 -1.81 13.52
C GLU A 8 -3.32 -2.30 13.24
N ARG A 9 -4.10 -2.57 14.29
CA ARG A 9 -5.52 -2.96 14.17
C ARG A 9 -6.34 -1.86 13.49
N LEU A 10 -6.10 -0.60 13.85
CA LEU A 10 -6.74 0.55 13.20
C LEU A 10 -6.42 0.58 11.69
N PHE A 11 -5.15 0.36 11.34
CA PHE A 11 -4.70 0.39 9.94
C PHE A 11 -5.28 -0.76 9.12
N ILE A 12 -5.34 -1.97 9.68
CA ILE A 12 -5.98 -3.12 9.04
C ILE A 12 -7.47 -2.83 8.79
N ARG A 13 -8.18 -2.30 9.81
CA ARG A 13 -9.60 -1.94 9.67
C ARG A 13 -9.82 -0.84 8.63
N TYR A 14 -8.94 0.17 8.61
CA TYR A 14 -8.97 1.21 7.59
C TYR A 14 -8.83 0.63 6.17
N LYS A 15 -7.90 -0.30 5.94
CA LYS A 15 -7.73 -0.95 4.63
C LYS A 15 -8.94 -1.80 4.24
N ALA A 16 -9.58 -2.46 5.19
CA ALA A 16 -10.72 -3.33 4.91
C ALA A 16 -12.04 -2.56 4.68
N GLU A 17 -12.30 -1.51 5.47
CA GLU A 17 -13.63 -0.86 5.52
C GLU A 17 -13.64 0.53 4.87
N ALA A 18 -12.62 1.35 5.12
CA ALA A 18 -12.62 2.77 4.77
C ALA A 18 -11.97 3.06 3.41
N MET A 19 -10.90 2.33 3.07
CA MET A 19 -10.24 2.42 1.76
C MET A 19 -11.20 2.13 0.58
N PRO A 20 -12.03 1.06 0.58
CA PRO A 20 -12.96 0.82 -0.51
C PRO A 20 -14.11 1.84 -0.58
N GLN A 21 -14.39 2.54 0.53
CA GLN A 21 -15.38 3.62 0.58
C GLN A 21 -14.80 4.99 0.17
N GLY A 22 -13.47 5.09 -0.03
CA GLY A 22 -12.79 6.35 -0.34
C GLY A 22 -12.66 7.30 0.84
N GLU A 23 -12.91 6.85 2.07
CA GLU A 23 -12.73 7.65 3.28
C GLU A 23 -11.22 7.84 3.56
N SER A 24 -10.81 9.06 3.91
CA SER A 24 -9.41 9.34 4.19
C SER A 24 -8.98 8.74 5.53
N ILE A 25 -7.71 8.31 5.65
CA ILE A 25 -7.18 7.80 6.93
C ILE A 25 -7.31 8.82 8.07
N GLN A 26 -7.31 10.12 7.74
CA GLN A 26 -7.48 11.19 8.72
C GLN A 26 -8.91 11.24 9.26
N GLU A 27 -9.93 11.16 8.40
CA GLU A 27 -11.33 11.04 8.80
C GLU A 27 -11.58 9.76 9.60
N PHE A 28 -10.99 8.65 9.16
CA PHE A 28 -11.09 7.38 9.88
C PHE A 28 -10.47 7.44 11.28
N CYS A 29 -9.32 8.11 11.43
CA CYS A 29 -8.71 8.36 12.74
C CYS A 29 -9.63 9.20 13.63
N LEU A 30 -10.22 10.29 13.10
CA LEU A 30 -11.15 11.14 13.84
C LEU A 30 -12.40 10.37 14.30
N LYS A 31 -12.99 9.56 13.42
CA LYS A 31 -14.14 8.70 13.70
C LYS A 31 -13.87 7.69 14.81
N ASN A 32 -12.67 7.11 14.82
CA ASN A 32 -12.23 6.15 15.84
C ASN A 32 -11.58 6.82 17.07
N LYS A 33 -11.67 8.16 17.20
CA LYS A 33 -11.09 8.96 18.29
C LYS A 33 -9.58 8.78 18.46
N VAL A 34 -8.87 8.42 17.39
CA VAL A 34 -7.42 8.26 17.38
C VAL A 34 -6.74 9.57 16.99
N PRO A 35 -5.80 10.10 17.78
CA PRO A 35 -5.05 11.29 17.40
C PRO A 35 -4.18 11.01 16.16
N TYR A 36 -4.47 11.68 15.06
CA TYR A 36 -3.75 11.50 13.79
C TYR A 36 -2.24 11.65 13.92
N ASN A 37 -1.77 12.58 14.76
CA ASN A 37 -0.34 12.82 14.98
C ASN A 37 0.41 11.57 15.51
N LEU A 38 -0.23 10.80 16.39
CA LEU A 38 0.37 9.58 16.94
C LEU A 38 0.37 8.47 15.89
N PHE A 39 -0.75 8.31 15.18
CA PHE A 39 -0.85 7.35 14.08
C PHE A 39 0.16 7.67 12.97
N HIS A 40 0.33 8.94 12.60
CA HIS A 40 1.28 9.37 11.57
C HIS A 40 2.73 9.06 11.96
N LYS A 41 3.09 9.26 13.23
CA LYS A 41 4.41 8.90 13.76
C LYS A 41 4.63 7.39 13.70
N TRP A 42 3.67 6.61 14.24
CA TRP A 42 3.71 5.15 14.18
C TRP A 42 3.79 4.63 12.74
N TYR A 43 3.00 5.20 11.82
CA TYR A 43 2.97 4.79 10.41
C TYR A 43 4.30 5.05 9.72
N LYS A 44 4.95 6.19 9.97
CA LYS A 44 6.29 6.47 9.43
C LYS A 44 7.34 5.46 9.90
N ASP A 45 7.28 5.08 11.17
CA ASP A 45 8.23 4.15 11.79
C ASP A 45 7.96 2.71 11.34
N THR A 46 6.69 2.35 11.08
CA THR A 46 6.26 0.97 10.83
C THR A 46 6.01 0.64 9.35
N ARG A 47 5.87 1.63 8.45
CA ARG A 47 5.58 1.40 7.00
C ARG A 47 6.61 0.55 6.26
N HIS A 48 7.85 0.43 6.79
CA HIS A 48 8.89 -0.39 6.19
C HIS A 48 8.85 -1.85 6.71
N GLN A 49 8.12 -2.12 7.79
CA GLN A 49 7.99 -3.45 8.40
C GLN A 49 6.66 -4.14 8.05
N ILE A 50 5.62 -3.38 7.69
CA ILE A 50 4.32 -3.95 7.30
C ILE A 50 4.41 -4.46 5.86
N VAL A 51 4.89 -5.69 5.71
CA VAL A 51 4.80 -6.44 4.46
C VAL A 51 3.36 -6.97 4.36
N PRO A 52 2.60 -6.65 3.29
CA PRO A 52 1.31 -7.29 3.08
C PRO A 52 1.54 -8.79 2.88
N VAL A 53 1.19 -9.58 3.88
CA VAL A 53 1.16 -11.04 3.76
C VAL A 53 -0.11 -11.39 3.00
N GLN A 54 0.05 -11.76 1.72
CA GLN A 54 -0.99 -12.49 1.00
C GLN A 54 -1.06 -13.89 1.62
N VAL A 55 -2.17 -14.19 2.28
CA VAL A 55 -2.45 -15.53 2.77
C VAL A 55 -3.09 -16.29 1.61
N GLU A 56 -2.27 -17.04 0.87
CA GLU A 56 -2.75 -18.01 -0.12
C GLU A 56 -3.16 -19.27 0.65
N GLY A 57 -4.46 -19.42 0.89
CA GLY A 57 -5.00 -20.53 1.68
C GLY A 57 -6.35 -20.19 2.30
N GLN A 58 -7.36 -20.00 1.47
CA GLN A 58 -8.74 -20.12 1.92
C GLN A 58 -9.03 -21.63 2.03
N PRO A 59 -9.44 -22.18 3.20
CA PRO A 59 -9.99 -23.52 3.22
C PRO A 59 -11.33 -23.47 2.49
N GLU A 60 -11.41 -24.22 1.39
CA GLU A 60 -12.66 -24.50 0.70
C GLU A 60 -13.63 -25.11 1.70
N MET A 61 -14.66 -24.34 2.09
CA MET A 61 -15.86 -24.94 2.65
C MET A 61 -16.77 -25.27 1.48
N ASP A 62 -16.64 -26.51 1.02
CA ASP A 62 -17.65 -27.21 0.26
C ASP A 62 -18.97 -27.19 1.01
N THR A 63 -20.01 -26.61 0.41
CA THR A 63 -21.36 -27.16 0.53
C THR A 63 -22.10 -26.93 -0.78
N GLN A 64 -22.07 -27.96 -1.61
CA GLN A 64 -22.91 -28.13 -2.80
C GLN A 64 -24.39 -28.08 -2.42
N SER A 65 -25.22 -27.41 -3.23
CA SER A 65 -26.35 -28.05 -3.95
C SER A 65 -27.35 -27.03 -4.53
N SER A 66 -27.53 -27.14 -5.85
CA SER A 66 -28.78 -26.97 -6.60
C SER A 66 -29.26 -25.58 -7.08
N LYS A 67 -29.21 -25.48 -8.42
CA LYS A 67 -30.28 -25.13 -9.38
C LYS A 67 -30.38 -23.72 -9.98
N GLU A 68 -30.08 -23.74 -11.29
CA GLU A 68 -30.91 -23.27 -12.42
C GLU A 68 -31.10 -21.77 -12.71
N VAL A 69 -30.49 -21.39 -13.84
CA VAL A 69 -31.03 -20.60 -14.98
C VAL A 69 -31.51 -19.16 -14.69
N SER A 70 -30.82 -18.20 -15.31
CA SER A 70 -31.37 -17.27 -16.31
C SER A 70 -30.81 -15.84 -16.18
N SER A 71 -30.47 -15.29 -17.34
CA SER A 71 -30.50 -13.86 -17.70
C SER A 71 -29.61 -12.88 -16.92
N SER A 72 -28.43 -12.60 -17.47
CA SER A 72 -28.02 -11.28 -18.00
C SER A 72 -26.49 -11.15 -17.98
N PRO A 73 -25.82 -10.71 -19.07
CA PRO A 73 -24.43 -10.31 -18.98
C PRO A 73 -24.37 -8.94 -18.30
N THR A 74 -24.31 -8.94 -16.95
CA THR A 74 -23.81 -7.79 -16.19
C THR A 74 -22.40 -7.47 -16.66
N PRO A 75 -22.06 -6.20 -16.91
CA PRO A 75 -20.74 -5.82 -17.35
C PRO A 75 -19.75 -6.23 -16.25
N GLU A 76 -18.82 -7.09 -16.63
CA GLU A 76 -17.65 -7.45 -15.84
C GLU A 76 -17.05 -6.16 -15.29
N ARG A 77 -17.25 -5.95 -13.98
CA ARG A 77 -16.54 -4.94 -13.23
C ARG A 77 -15.09 -5.38 -13.28
N LYS A 78 -14.37 -4.88 -14.29
CA LYS A 78 -12.91 -4.89 -14.31
C LYS A 78 -12.49 -4.37 -12.96
N GLU A 79 -12.05 -5.29 -12.11
CA GLU A 79 -11.33 -4.99 -10.90
C GLU A 79 -10.13 -4.19 -11.39
N ASN A 80 -10.26 -2.86 -11.35
CA ASN A 80 -9.12 -1.97 -11.46
C ASN A 80 -8.37 -2.15 -10.15
N THR A 81 -7.70 -3.30 -10.01
CA THR A 81 -6.53 -3.44 -9.16
C THR A 81 -5.44 -2.62 -9.86
N ASP A 82 -5.63 -1.30 -9.93
CA ASP A 82 -4.59 -0.38 -10.34
C ASP A 82 -3.55 -0.47 -9.22
N PRO A 83 -2.39 -1.12 -9.44
CA PRO A 83 -1.43 -1.32 -8.37
C PRO A 83 -0.94 0.07 -7.99
N CYS A 84 -1.25 0.50 -6.77
CA CYS A 84 -0.70 1.74 -6.21
C CYS A 84 0.81 1.74 -6.45
N PRO A 85 1.33 2.57 -7.38
CA PRO A 85 2.67 2.35 -7.89
C PRO A 85 3.67 2.72 -6.81
N ILE A 86 4.54 1.78 -6.45
CA ILE A 86 5.61 2.01 -5.47
C ILE A 86 6.46 3.18 -5.97
N ARG A 87 6.56 4.22 -5.15
CA ARG A 87 7.36 5.42 -5.43
C ARG A 87 8.61 5.41 -4.56
N MET A 88 9.76 5.47 -5.20
CA MET A 88 11.07 5.41 -4.55
C MET A 88 11.70 6.81 -4.45
N MET A 89 12.50 7.02 -3.41
CA MET A 89 13.37 8.18 -3.24
C MET A 89 14.79 7.69 -3.03
N ILE A 90 15.75 8.34 -3.68
CA ILE A 90 17.17 7.99 -3.63
C ILE A 90 18.00 9.25 -3.43
N ASP A 91 19.04 9.14 -2.60
CA ASP A 91 20.07 10.15 -2.36
C ASP A 91 21.44 9.47 -2.52
N ILE A 92 22.15 9.78 -3.60
CA ILE A 92 23.47 9.25 -3.92
C ILE A 92 24.51 10.30 -3.57
N ARG A 93 25.52 9.91 -2.78
CA ARG A 93 26.66 10.77 -2.43
C ARG A 93 27.92 10.12 -2.91
N MET A 94 28.67 10.84 -3.73
CA MET A 94 29.95 10.41 -4.27
C MET A 94 31.10 11.01 -3.46
N THR A 95 32.26 10.35 -3.45
CA THR A 95 33.47 10.81 -2.75
C THR A 95 34.04 12.11 -3.31
N ASN A 96 33.73 12.43 -4.56
CA ASN A 96 34.08 13.69 -5.22
C ASN A 96 33.18 14.87 -4.81
N GLY A 97 32.26 14.68 -3.86
CA GLY A 97 31.35 15.72 -3.37
C GLY A 97 30.07 15.91 -4.19
N ILE A 98 29.87 15.16 -5.27
CA ILE A 98 28.63 15.18 -6.04
C ILE A 98 27.51 14.50 -5.25
N ARG A 99 26.33 15.13 -5.24
CA ARG A 99 25.12 14.63 -4.61
C ARG A 99 23.95 14.61 -5.60
N ILE A 100 23.28 13.47 -5.72
CA ILE A 100 22.16 13.27 -6.63
C ILE A 100 20.96 12.82 -5.81
N GLN A 101 19.93 13.66 -5.76
CA GLN A 101 18.69 13.36 -5.03
C GLN A 101 17.52 13.31 -6.00
N GLN A 102 16.79 12.19 -6.02
CA GLN A 102 15.57 12.04 -6.81
C GLN A 102 14.45 11.44 -5.98
N ARG A 103 13.22 11.92 -6.22
CA ARG A 103 12.00 11.53 -5.52
C ARG A 103 10.97 11.04 -6.52
N ASN A 104 9.99 10.26 -6.04
CA ASN A 104 8.88 9.77 -6.85
C ASN A 104 9.33 8.92 -8.05
N LEU A 105 10.40 8.15 -7.90
CA LEU A 105 10.90 7.26 -8.94
C LEU A 105 10.04 6.01 -9.05
N THR A 106 9.66 5.68 -10.28
CA THR A 106 9.21 4.34 -10.64
C THR A 106 10.43 3.44 -10.85
N TYR A 107 10.23 2.12 -10.83
CA TYR A 107 11.31 1.17 -11.11
C TYR A 107 11.99 1.42 -12.46
N ARG A 108 11.22 1.76 -13.50
CA ARG A 108 11.76 2.09 -14.83
C ARG A 108 12.67 3.32 -14.78
N ASN A 109 12.25 4.37 -14.09
CA ASN A 109 13.03 5.61 -13.98
C ASN A 109 14.29 5.40 -13.14
N LEU A 110 14.20 4.59 -12.08
CA LEU A 110 15.35 4.18 -11.28
C LEU A 110 16.38 3.42 -12.13
N ARG A 111 15.94 2.41 -12.88
CA ARG A 111 16.83 1.66 -13.75
C ARG A 111 17.55 2.56 -14.75
N SER A 112 16.81 3.46 -15.41
CA SER A 112 17.42 4.42 -16.34
C SER A 112 18.40 5.39 -15.66
N LEU A 113 18.13 5.79 -14.42
CA LEU A 113 19.07 6.58 -13.62
C LEU A 113 20.38 5.82 -13.39
N ILE A 114 20.30 4.55 -13.00
CA ILE A 114 21.47 3.71 -12.73
C ILE A 114 22.29 3.50 -14.00
N GLU A 115 21.65 3.19 -15.13
CA GLU A 115 22.33 3.02 -16.43
C GLU A 115 23.11 4.30 -16.83
N LYS A 116 22.54 5.48 -16.57
CA LYS A 116 23.24 6.77 -16.84
C LYS A 116 24.40 7.02 -15.89
N LEU A 117 24.30 6.55 -14.64
CA LEU A 117 25.38 6.70 -13.66
C LEU A 117 26.53 5.74 -13.94
N GLU A 118 26.24 4.53 -14.43
CA GLU A 118 27.26 3.57 -14.84
C GLU A 118 28.14 4.13 -15.97
N GLY A 119 27.57 4.89 -16.91
CA GLY A 119 28.35 5.59 -17.95
C GLY A 119 29.21 6.77 -17.45
N LEU A 120 29.09 7.17 -16.19
CA LEU A 120 29.92 8.21 -15.56
C LEU A 120 31.06 7.63 -14.71
N CYS A 121 31.06 6.32 -14.46
CA CYS A 121 32.13 5.57 -13.80
C CYS A 121 33.13 5.02 -14.83
#